data_AF-A0A2V9FJH1-F1
#
_entry.id   AF-A0A2V9FJH1-F1
#
_cell.length_a   1.000
_cell.length_b   1.000
_cell.length_c   1.000
_cell.angle_alpha   90.00
_cell.angle_beta   90.00
_cell.angle_gamma   90.00
#
_symmetry.space_group_name_H-M   'P 1'
#
loop_
_entity.id
_entity.type
_entity.pdbx_description
1 polymer ?
#
loop_
_entity_poly.entity_id
_entity_poly.type
_entity_poly.pdbx_seq_one_letter_code
_entity_poly.pdbx_strand_id
1 'polypeptide(L)'
;DEDSAAKLRRAYLAYTAVEIDYYGYLHKRIFGREIPQIMLLHVNRLNADVIDEILVIFEKKQYRFVSVEAAQSDPAYGVPDTLVTKFGPMWGYRWAKELGIKVDGSLESEPPAWIAQYGKK
;
A
#
# COMPACT_ATOMS: atom_id res chain seq x y z
N ASP A 1 -23.03 -15.65 -1.42
CA ASP A 1 -23.51 -16.01 -0.06
C ASP A 1 -22.63 -15.32 0.99
N GLU A 2 -23.07 -15.30 2.25
CA GLU A 2 -22.39 -14.59 3.34
C GLU A 2 -21.00 -15.16 3.65
N ASP A 3 -20.82 -16.48 3.55
CA ASP A 3 -19.55 -17.14 3.80
C ASP A 3 -18.47 -16.70 2.80
N SER A 4 -18.85 -16.64 1.51
CA SER A 4 -17.98 -16.13 0.46
C SER A 4 -17.59 -14.67 0.68
N ALA A 5 -18.53 -13.83 1.12
CA ALA A 5 -18.25 -12.43 1.43
C ALA A 5 -17.31 -12.28 2.64
N ALA A 6 -17.54 -13.06 3.70
CA ALA A 6 -16.67 -13.08 4.88
C ALA A 6 -15.27 -13.57 4.55
N LYS A 7 -15.14 -14.60 3.69
CA LYS A 7 -13.85 -15.08 3.18
C LYS A 7 -13.11 -13.99 2.40
N LEU A 8 -13.82 -13.25 1.54
CA LEU A 8 -13.24 -12.13 0.78
C LEU A 8 -12.73 -11.02 1.71
N ARG A 9 -13.54 -10.57 2.68
CA ARG A 9 -13.13 -9.53 3.65
C ARG A 9 -11.86 -9.94 4.42
N ARG A 10 -11.81 -11.17 4.94
CA ARG A 10 -10.62 -11.69 5.64
C ARG A 10 -9.38 -11.70 4.76
N ALA A 11 -9.51 -12.15 3.51
CA ALA A 11 -8.38 -12.17 2.57
C ALA A 11 -7.92 -10.75 2.20
N TYR A 12 -8.85 -9.82 2.00
CA TYR A 12 -8.57 -8.42 1.71
C TYR A 12 -7.81 -7.73 2.84
N LEU A 13 -8.25 -7.91 4.09
CA LEU A 13 -7.58 -7.35 5.27
C LEU A 13 -6.21 -7.99 5.51
N ALA A 14 -6.09 -9.31 5.35
CA ALA A 14 -4.80 -10.00 5.47
C ALA A 14 -3.79 -9.51 4.44
N TYR A 15 -4.22 -9.37 3.18
CA TYR A 15 -3.38 -8.85 2.11
C TYR A 15 -2.99 -7.38 2.35
N THR A 16 -3.95 -6.55 2.78
CA THR A 16 -3.69 -5.14 3.13
C THR A 16 -2.62 -5.01 4.23
N ALA A 17 -2.67 -5.86 5.26
CA ALA A 17 -1.65 -5.86 6.31
C ALA A 17 -0.25 -6.21 5.80
N VAL A 18 -0.14 -7.15 4.84
CA VAL A 18 1.13 -7.52 4.18
C VAL A 18 1.66 -6.36 3.35
N GLU A 19 0.80 -5.71 2.56
CA GLU A 19 1.18 -4.57 1.74
C GLU A 19 1.66 -3.37 2.58
N ILE A 20 0.99 -3.10 3.71
CA ILE A 20 1.44 -2.06 4.64
C ILE A 20 2.85 -2.34 5.16
N ASP A 21 3.17 -3.59 5.50
CA ASP A 21 4.51 -3.96 5.97
C ASP A 21 5.55 -3.86 4.85
N TYR A 22 5.20 -4.34 3.65
CA TYR A 22 6.06 -4.28 2.48
C TYR A 22 6.45 -2.84 2.14
N TYR A 23 5.48 -1.93 2.00
CA TYR A 23 5.74 -0.54 1.66
C TYR A 23 6.42 0.22 2.80
N GLY A 24 6.12 -0.10 4.07
CA GLY A 24 6.86 0.42 5.21
C GLY A 24 8.35 0.08 5.13
N TYR A 25 8.68 -1.20 4.86
CA TYR A 25 10.06 -1.65 4.67
C TYR A 25 10.72 -1.02 3.43
N LEU A 26 10.02 -1.02 2.28
CA LEU A 26 10.53 -0.49 1.02
C LEU A 26 10.92 0.98 1.15
N HIS A 27 10.03 1.81 1.71
CA HIS A 27 10.30 3.24 1.86
C HIS A 27 11.40 3.50 2.90
N LYS A 28 11.45 2.72 4.00
CA LYS A 28 12.55 2.80 4.97
C LYS A 28 13.89 2.44 4.34
N ARG A 29 13.93 1.45 3.43
CA ARG A 29 15.12 1.10 2.66
C ARG A 29 15.56 2.22 1.72
N ILE A 30 14.62 2.92 1.09
CA ILE A 30 14.90 4.01 0.15
C ILE A 30 15.43 5.26 0.87
N PHE A 31 14.79 5.66 1.98
CA PHE A 31 15.10 6.92 2.67
C PHE A 31 16.00 6.76 3.90
N GLY A 32 16.29 5.54 4.34
CA GLY A 32 17.07 5.26 5.55
C GLY A 32 16.34 5.61 6.86
N ARG A 33 15.08 6.04 6.79
CA ARG A 33 14.22 6.41 7.92
C ARG A 33 12.77 6.15 7.58
N GLU A 34 11.93 6.14 8.60
CA GLU A 34 10.48 6.18 8.39
C GLU A 34 10.05 7.59 7.95
N ILE A 35 9.12 7.61 7.01
CA ILE A 35 8.49 8.82 6.46
C ILE A 35 6.97 8.67 6.64
N PRO A 36 6.22 9.78 6.76
CA PRO A 36 4.77 9.74 6.65
C PRO A 36 4.37 9.10 5.32
N GLN A 37 3.48 8.11 5.36
CA GLN A 37 2.98 7.41 4.18
C GLN A 37 1.58 7.91 3.83
N ILE A 38 1.25 7.89 2.54
CA ILE A 38 -0.09 8.19 2.05
C ILE A 38 -0.68 6.91 1.45
N MET A 39 -1.70 6.36 2.09
CA MET A 39 -2.45 5.23 1.58
C MET A 39 -3.60 5.72 0.69
N LEU A 40 -3.58 5.32 -0.57
CA LEU A 40 -4.66 5.59 -1.52
C LEU A 40 -5.71 4.48 -1.47
N LEU A 41 -6.97 4.85 -1.20
CA LEU A 41 -8.11 3.95 -1.24
C LEU A 41 -9.17 4.48 -2.20
N HIS A 42 -9.89 3.56 -2.83
CA HIS A 42 -11.04 3.89 -3.66
C HIS A 42 -12.32 3.84 -2.83
N VAL A 43 -13.22 4.79 -3.07
CA VAL A 43 -14.56 4.75 -2.48
C VAL A 43 -15.37 3.64 -3.17
N ASN A 44 -15.47 2.50 -2.51
CA ASN A 44 -16.23 1.35 -2.98
C ASN A 44 -16.88 0.60 -1.81
N ARG A 45 -17.79 -0.32 -2.10
CA ARG A 45 -18.54 -1.06 -1.08
C ARG A 45 -17.66 -1.91 -0.16
N LEU A 46 -16.63 -2.55 -0.72
CA LEU A 46 -15.72 -3.38 0.07
C LEU A 46 -14.96 -2.54 1.10
N ASN A 47 -14.43 -1.39 0.67
CA ASN A 47 -13.73 -0.46 1.55
C ASN A 47 -14.68 0.16 2.57
N ALA A 48 -15.89 0.54 2.17
CA ALA A 48 -16.90 1.03 3.11
C ALA A 48 -17.23 -0.02 4.19
N ASP A 49 -17.28 -1.30 3.82
CA ASP A 49 -17.58 -2.40 4.74
C ASP A 49 -16.43 -2.74 5.71
N VAL A 50 -15.17 -2.38 5.39
CA VAL A 50 -13.99 -2.84 6.16
C VAL A 50 -13.02 -1.71 6.57
N ILE A 51 -13.43 -0.45 6.40
CA ILE A 51 -12.54 0.70 6.65
C ILE A 51 -12.07 0.74 8.09
N ASP A 52 -12.96 0.44 9.05
CA ASP A 52 -12.62 0.45 10.48
C ASP A 52 -11.54 -0.59 10.78
N GLU A 53 -11.62 -1.78 10.19
CA GLU A 53 -10.61 -2.83 10.35
C GLU A 53 -9.27 -2.45 9.69
N ILE A 54 -9.28 -1.73 8.56
CA ILE A 54 -8.05 -1.19 7.96
C ILE A 54 -7.39 -0.19 8.91
N LEU A 55 -8.17 0.71 9.52
CA LEU A 55 -7.63 1.68 10.49
C LEU A 55 -7.06 0.99 11.73
N VAL A 56 -7.73 -0.04 12.24
CA VAL A 56 -7.23 -0.88 13.34
C VAL A 56 -5.91 -1.58 12.99
N ILE A 57 -5.68 -1.96 11.73
CA ILE A 57 -4.38 -2.53 11.29
C ILE A 57 -3.26 -1.49 11.50
N PHE A 58 -3.48 -0.24 11.12
CA PHE A 58 -2.50 0.84 11.33
C PHE A 58 -2.22 1.09 12.82
N GLU A 59 -3.25 1.14 13.64
CA GLU A 59 -3.12 1.33 15.10
C GLU A 59 -2.33 0.20 15.75
N LYS A 60 -2.64 -1.07 15.40
CA LYS A 60 -1.90 -2.25 15.90
C LYS A 60 -0.43 -2.23 15.49
N LYS A 61 -0.13 -1.69 14.31
CA LYS A 61 1.23 -1.47 13.80
C LYS A 61 1.89 -0.21 14.38
N GLN A 62 1.22 0.50 15.31
CA GLN A 62 1.72 1.69 16.01
C GLN A 62 1.92 2.92 15.10
N TYR A 63 1.26 2.94 13.94
CA TYR A 63 1.20 4.14 13.11
C TYR A 63 0.29 5.21 13.74
N ARG A 64 0.53 6.46 13.35
CA ARG A 64 -0.33 7.60 13.68
C ARG A 64 -0.81 8.26 12.39
N PHE A 65 -2.03 8.74 12.40
CA PHE A 65 -2.60 9.46 11.27
C PHE A 65 -2.22 10.94 11.32
N VAL A 66 -1.85 11.48 10.18
CA VAL A 66 -1.56 12.90 9.96
C VAL A 66 -2.35 13.39 8.75
N SER A 67 -2.51 14.71 8.62
CA SER A 67 -3.12 15.26 7.40
C SER A 67 -2.21 15.04 6.19
N VAL A 68 -2.80 15.12 4.99
CA VAL A 68 -2.03 15.00 3.74
C VAL A 68 -1.00 16.12 3.64
N GLU A 69 -1.34 17.33 4.06
CA GLU A 69 -0.43 18.48 4.08
C GLU A 69 0.77 18.23 4.99
N ALA A 70 0.53 17.67 6.19
CA ALA A 70 1.61 17.30 7.10
C ALA A 70 2.50 16.19 6.50
N ALA A 71 1.91 15.16 5.87
CA ALA A 71 2.68 14.11 5.20
C ALA A 71 3.55 14.68 4.06
N GLN A 72 2.98 15.51 3.20
CA GLN A 72 3.66 16.11 2.05
C GLN A 72 4.73 17.15 2.43
N SER A 73 4.73 17.65 3.67
CA SER A 73 5.81 18.50 4.17
C SER A 73 7.14 17.76 4.36
N ASP A 74 7.11 16.42 4.36
CA ASP A 74 8.32 15.61 4.42
C ASP A 74 9.16 15.74 3.12
N PRO A 75 10.49 15.96 3.20
CA PRO A 75 11.34 16.12 2.02
C PRO A 75 11.29 14.96 1.00
N ALA A 76 10.87 13.75 1.41
CA ALA A 76 10.68 12.62 0.50
C ALA A 76 9.68 12.94 -0.64
N TYR A 77 8.67 13.78 -0.37
CA TYR A 77 7.70 14.21 -1.38
C TYR A 77 8.22 15.31 -2.32
N GLY A 78 9.42 15.84 -2.08
CA GLY A 78 10.12 16.74 -3.00
C GLY A 78 11.01 16.02 -4.03
N VAL A 79 11.14 14.70 -3.95
CA VAL A 79 11.90 13.92 -4.95
C VAL A 79 11.20 14.06 -6.31
N PRO A 80 11.93 14.42 -7.39
CA PRO A 80 11.34 14.54 -8.72
C PRO A 80 10.64 13.25 -9.14
N ASP A 81 9.47 13.34 -9.77
CA ASP A 81 8.82 12.20 -10.43
C ASP A 81 9.01 12.29 -11.95
N THR A 82 10.09 11.72 -12.46
CA THR A 82 10.37 11.62 -13.90
C THR A 82 10.05 10.24 -14.47
N LEU A 83 9.60 9.30 -13.62
CA LEU A 83 9.20 7.95 -14.03
C LEU A 83 7.76 7.92 -14.55
N VAL A 84 7.58 8.35 -15.80
CA VAL A 84 6.30 8.25 -16.50
C VAL A 84 6.25 6.95 -17.30
N THR A 85 5.35 6.04 -16.94
CA THR A 85 5.10 4.80 -17.69
C THR A 85 3.60 4.55 -17.85
N LYS A 86 3.23 3.75 -18.85
CA LYS A 86 1.83 3.36 -19.09
C LYS A 86 1.21 2.51 -17.96
N PHE A 87 2.04 1.96 -17.07
CA PHE A 87 1.60 1.07 -16.00
C PHE A 87 1.46 1.79 -14.66
N GLY A 88 1.99 3.01 -14.54
CA GLY A 88 1.88 3.81 -13.31
C GLY A 88 2.40 3.08 -12.07
N PRO A 89 3.71 2.78 -11.98
CA PRO A 89 4.26 2.03 -10.86
C PRO A 89 3.96 2.70 -9.53
N MET A 90 3.86 1.90 -8.49
CA MET A 90 3.68 2.36 -7.11
C MET A 90 4.82 3.29 -6.70
N TRP A 91 4.51 4.23 -5.80
CA TRP A 91 5.33 5.41 -5.54
C TRP A 91 6.75 5.06 -5.06
N GLY A 92 6.89 4.02 -4.23
CA GLY A 92 8.18 3.51 -3.78
C GLY A 92 9.15 3.18 -4.92
N TYR A 93 8.67 2.59 -6.01
CA TYR A 93 9.52 2.27 -7.17
C TYR A 93 9.93 3.49 -7.97
N ARG A 94 9.10 4.54 -7.98
CA ARG A 94 9.45 5.83 -8.59
C ARG A 94 10.58 6.47 -7.80
N TRP A 95 10.42 6.59 -6.48
CA TRP A 95 11.49 7.09 -5.60
C TRP A 95 12.78 6.29 -5.72
N ALA A 96 12.71 4.96 -5.72
CA ALA A 96 13.87 4.10 -5.85
C ALA A 96 14.63 4.37 -7.16
N LYS A 97 13.92 4.52 -8.28
CA LYS A 97 14.53 4.85 -9.57
C LYS A 97 15.25 6.20 -9.53
N GLU A 98 14.60 7.22 -8.99
CA GLU A 98 15.13 8.60 -9.02
C GLU A 98 16.32 8.79 -8.09
N LEU A 99 16.34 8.05 -6.99
CA LEU A 99 17.44 8.06 -6.03
C LEU A 99 18.53 7.02 -6.37
N GLY A 100 18.39 6.28 -7.49
CA GLY A 100 19.35 5.25 -7.90
C GLY A 100 19.44 4.06 -6.93
N ILE A 101 18.41 3.82 -6.12
CA ILE A 101 18.36 2.75 -5.14
C ILE A 101 17.83 1.48 -5.79
N LYS A 102 18.63 0.40 -5.71
CA LYS A 102 18.19 -0.92 -6.18
C LYS A 102 17.19 -1.53 -5.21
N VAL A 103 16.02 -1.86 -5.73
CA VAL A 103 14.93 -2.53 -5.03
C VAL A 103 14.48 -3.76 -5.83
N ASP A 104 13.96 -4.76 -5.14
CA ASP A 104 13.44 -5.98 -5.73
C ASP A 104 11.92 -5.97 -5.65
N GLY A 105 11.26 -5.71 -6.78
CA GLY A 105 9.80 -5.69 -6.87
C GLY A 105 9.16 -7.07 -6.79
N SER A 106 9.91 -8.16 -6.96
CA SER A 106 9.37 -9.52 -6.81
C SER A 106 9.05 -9.89 -5.36
N LEU A 107 9.47 -9.04 -4.41
CA LEU A 107 9.16 -9.17 -2.99
C LEU A 107 7.76 -8.61 -2.63
N GLU A 108 7.15 -7.81 -3.51
CA GLU A 108 5.76 -7.37 -3.34
C GLU A 108 4.84 -8.58 -3.49
N SER A 109 3.88 -8.73 -2.59
CA SER A 109 3.03 -9.91 -2.58
C SER A 109 1.92 -9.77 -3.61
N GLU A 110 1.65 -10.85 -4.34
CA GLU A 110 0.46 -10.92 -5.19
C GLU A 110 -0.79 -11.20 -4.32
N PRO A 111 -1.98 -10.70 -4.72
CA PRO A 111 -3.23 -11.11 -4.10
C PRO A 111 -3.39 -12.65 -4.13
N PRO A 112 -4.13 -13.24 -3.18
CA PRO A 112 -4.34 -14.69 -3.16
C PRO A 112 -4.85 -15.22 -4.50
N ALA A 113 -4.26 -16.31 -5.01
CA ALA A 113 -4.53 -16.81 -6.36
C ALA A 113 -6.02 -17.07 -6.66
N TRP A 114 -6.79 -17.46 -5.65
CA TRP A 114 -8.23 -17.67 -5.79
C TRP A 114 -9.01 -16.38 -6.11
N ILE A 115 -8.51 -15.20 -5.72
CA ILE A 115 -9.05 -13.90 -6.07
C ILE A 115 -8.83 -13.61 -7.56
N ALA A 116 -7.63 -13.88 -8.08
CA ALA A 116 -7.30 -13.67 -9.49
C ALA A 116 -8.13 -14.57 -10.43
N GLN A 117 -8.66 -15.67 -9.90
CA GLN A 117 -9.57 -16.59 -10.60
C GLN A 117 -11.04 -16.24 -10.37
N TYR A 118 -11.36 -15.40 -9.38
CA TYR A 118 -12.72 -15.01 -9.00
C TYR A 118 -13.32 -14.07 -10.05
N GLY A 119 -13.85 -14.64 -11.13
CA GLY A 119 -14.44 -13.91 -12.26
C GLY A 119 -13.89 -14.27 -13.63
N LYS A 120 -12.85 -15.11 -13.71
CA LYS A 120 -12.45 -15.76 -14.96
C LYS A 120 -13.45 -16.90 -15.22
N LYS A 121 -14.44 -16.64 -16.07
CA LYS A 121 -15.21 -17.69 -16.72
C LYS A 121 -14.40 -18.32 -17.84
#